data_AF-A0A945ASM2-F1
#
_entry.id   AF-A0A945ASM2-F1
#
_cell.length_a   1.000
_cell.length_b   1.000
_cell.length_c   1.000
_cell.angle_alpha   90.00
_cell.angle_beta   90.00
_cell.angle_gamma   90.00
#
_symmetry.space_group_name_H-M   'P 1'
#
loop_
_entity.id
_entity.type
_entity.pdbx_description
1 polymer ?
#
loop_
_entity_poly.entity_id
_entity_poly.type
_entity_poly.pdbx_seq_one_letter_code
_entity_poly.pdbx_strand_id
1 'polypeptide(L)'
;WEREADVAREHGVRVTTMRTGIVLGAGGGALAKMLTPFRLGAGGPLGNGQQWMPWVHVADLARLYVHAAEQSAVSGPLNAVSPNPVRNREFTKALATQLKRPAFMPAPYIGLRLVFGEFAKVLFASQKVIPQVALDTGFSFQFPYIKEALKEILST
;
A
#
# COMPACT_ATOMS: atom_id res chain seq x y z
N TRP A 1 -6.14 15.50 -11.42
CA TRP A 1 -7.34 15.01 -10.70
C TRP A 1 -7.50 15.75 -9.38
N GLU A 2 -6.48 15.86 -8.51
CA GLU A 2 -6.60 16.62 -7.24
C GLU A 2 -7.09 18.06 -7.46
N ARG A 3 -6.49 18.77 -8.42
CA ARG A 3 -6.91 20.13 -8.82
C ARG A 3 -8.37 20.21 -9.27
N GLU A 4 -8.87 19.20 -9.97
CA GLU A 4 -10.25 19.19 -10.47
C GLU A 4 -11.23 18.90 -9.32
N ALA A 5 -10.86 18.04 -8.37
CA ALA A 5 -11.65 17.79 -7.17
C ALA A 5 -11.74 19.04 -6.29
N ASP A 6 -10.67 19.84 -6.24
CA ASP A 6 -10.60 21.06 -5.43
C ASP A 6 -11.59 22.15 -5.86
N VAL A 7 -12.08 22.14 -7.12
CA VAL A 7 -13.13 23.06 -7.61
C VAL A 7 -14.40 22.98 -6.75
N ALA A 8 -14.74 21.81 -6.21
CA ALA A 8 -15.89 21.67 -5.33
C ALA A 8 -15.79 22.51 -4.03
N ARG A 9 -14.57 22.89 -3.60
CA ARG A 9 -14.40 23.81 -2.46
C ARG A 9 -14.94 25.21 -2.75
N GLU A 10 -14.91 25.65 -4.02
CA GLU A 10 -15.47 26.94 -4.43
C GLU A 10 -16.99 27.00 -4.23
N HIS A 11 -17.64 25.83 -4.18
CA HIS A 11 -19.07 25.68 -3.88
C HIS A 11 -19.37 25.40 -2.40
N GLY A 12 -18.39 25.59 -1.50
CA GLY A 12 -18.55 25.34 -0.07
C GLY A 12 -18.57 23.86 0.33
N VAL A 13 -18.25 22.95 -0.60
CA VAL A 13 -18.17 21.51 -0.31
C VAL A 13 -16.79 21.19 0.27
N ARG A 14 -16.74 20.47 1.39
CA ARG A 14 -15.48 19.96 1.94
C ARG A 14 -14.92 18.87 1.03
N VAL A 15 -13.68 19.06 0.60
CA VAL A 15 -12.98 18.13 -0.31
C VAL A 15 -11.78 17.51 0.39
N THR A 16 -11.72 16.17 0.37
CA THR A 16 -10.56 15.38 0.78
C THR A 16 -10.02 14.60 -0.42
N THR A 17 -8.72 14.67 -0.68
CA THR A 17 -8.07 13.96 -1.79
C THR A 17 -7.21 12.82 -1.26
N MET A 18 -7.57 11.59 -1.61
CA MET A 18 -6.89 10.39 -1.11
C MET A 18 -5.62 10.09 -1.92
N ARG A 19 -4.47 10.09 -1.25
CA ARG A 19 -3.18 9.66 -1.80
C ARG A 19 -2.90 8.24 -1.36
N THR A 20 -3.35 7.28 -2.16
CA THR A 20 -3.37 5.86 -1.81
C THR A 20 -2.02 5.18 -2.08
N GLY A 21 -1.51 4.45 -1.09
CA GLY A 21 -0.36 3.56 -1.27
C GLY A 21 -0.71 2.26 -2.00
N ILE A 22 0.19 1.28 -1.92
CA ILE A 22 -0.03 -0.07 -2.42
C ILE A 22 -1.10 -0.74 -1.56
N VAL A 23 -2.26 -1.00 -2.16
CA VAL A 23 -3.37 -1.67 -1.48
C VAL A 23 -3.11 -3.18 -1.44
N LEU A 24 -3.16 -3.74 -0.23
CA LEU A 24 -3.00 -5.17 0.03
C LEU A 24 -4.33 -5.76 0.48
N GLY A 25 -4.76 -6.83 -0.19
CA GLY A 25 -6.01 -7.53 0.11
C GLY A 25 -6.08 -8.87 -0.63
N ALA A 26 -7.02 -9.71 -0.23
CA ALA A 26 -7.26 -11.00 -0.87
C ALA A 26 -7.89 -10.82 -2.27
N GLY A 27 -7.69 -11.80 -3.16
CA GLY A 27 -8.46 -11.91 -4.41
C GLY A 27 -8.08 -10.93 -5.54
N GLY A 28 -7.07 -10.08 -5.40
CA GLY A 28 -6.69 -9.18 -6.50
C GLY A 28 -5.54 -8.21 -6.24
N GLY A 29 -5.52 -7.15 -7.03
CA GLY A 29 -4.58 -6.03 -6.89
C GLY A 29 -3.10 -6.40 -7.12
N ALA A 30 -2.22 -5.58 -6.55
CA ALA A 30 -0.78 -5.75 -6.68
C ALA A 30 -0.29 -7.04 -6.00
N LEU A 31 -0.89 -7.42 -4.87
CA LEU A 31 -0.50 -8.60 -4.11
C LEU A 31 -0.74 -9.89 -4.92
N ALA A 32 -1.91 -10.06 -5.54
CA ALA A 32 -2.19 -11.26 -6.34
C ALA A 32 -1.16 -11.51 -7.45
N LYS A 33 -0.68 -10.44 -8.11
CA LYS A 33 0.38 -10.53 -9.13
C LYS A 33 1.73 -10.94 -8.55
N MET A 34 2.02 -10.57 -7.29
CA MET A 34 3.22 -10.99 -6.57
C MET A 34 3.12 -12.43 -6.05
N LEU A 35 1.93 -12.94 -5.77
CA LEU A 35 1.76 -14.27 -5.16
C LEU A 35 2.26 -15.41 -6.04
N THR A 36 2.04 -15.37 -7.34
CA THR A 36 2.43 -16.47 -8.25
C THR A 36 3.93 -16.79 -8.18
N PRO A 37 4.87 -15.85 -8.43
CA PRO A 37 6.29 -16.15 -8.33
C PRO A 37 6.72 -16.51 -6.90
N PHE A 38 6.12 -15.90 -5.86
CA PHE A 38 6.44 -16.24 -4.47
C PHE A 38 6.00 -17.66 -4.09
N ARG A 39 4.83 -18.12 -4.54
CA ARG A 39 4.33 -19.48 -4.29
C ARG A 39 5.22 -20.54 -4.94
N LEU A 40 5.82 -20.21 -6.08
CA LEU A 40 6.80 -21.04 -6.80
C LEU A 40 8.22 -20.99 -6.21
N GLY A 41 8.46 -20.18 -5.17
CA GLY A 41 9.79 -20.00 -4.59
C GLY A 41 10.75 -19.15 -5.45
N ALA A 42 10.24 -18.52 -6.50
CA ALA A 42 10.96 -17.59 -7.38
C ALA A 42 10.72 -16.11 -6.99
N GLY A 43 10.25 -15.87 -5.77
CA GLY A 43 10.05 -14.53 -5.22
C GLY A 43 11.35 -13.89 -4.74
N GLY A 44 11.31 -12.58 -4.55
CA GLY A 44 12.40 -11.86 -3.89
C GLY A 44 12.27 -10.35 -4.02
N PRO A 45 13.28 -9.61 -3.51
CA PRO A 45 13.23 -8.16 -3.46
C PRO A 45 13.29 -7.57 -4.88
N LEU A 46 12.66 -6.41 -5.08
CA LEU A 46 12.80 -5.67 -6.34
C LEU A 46 14.11 -4.88 -6.28
N GLY A 47 14.98 -5.07 -7.28
CA GLY A 47 16.28 -4.41 -7.31
C GLY A 47 17.11 -4.68 -6.04
N ASN A 48 17.57 -3.63 -5.36
CA ASN A 48 18.34 -3.74 -4.11
C ASN A 48 17.46 -3.89 -2.84
N GLY A 49 16.13 -3.86 -2.98
CA GLY A 49 15.17 -3.99 -1.87
C GLY A 49 15.13 -2.83 -0.88
N GLN A 50 15.84 -1.72 -1.17
CA GLN A 50 15.95 -0.54 -0.31
C GLN A 50 14.81 0.46 -0.53
N GLN A 51 14.01 0.34 -1.58
CA GLN A 51 12.89 1.24 -1.81
C GLN A 51 11.85 1.14 -0.69
N TRP A 52 11.37 2.30 -0.24
CA TRP A 52 10.22 2.37 0.65
C TRP A 52 8.95 1.99 -0.11
N MET A 53 8.10 1.19 0.52
CA MET A 53 6.80 0.78 -0.01
C MET A 53 5.70 1.37 0.88
N PRO A 54 5.06 2.48 0.49
CA PRO A 54 3.84 2.91 1.14
C PRO A 54 2.75 1.88 0.84
N TRP A 55 2.20 1.25 1.86
CA TRP A 55 1.22 0.18 1.73
C TRP A 55 0.03 0.43 2.65
N VAL A 56 -1.14 -0.15 2.36
CA VAL A 56 -2.31 -0.09 3.23
C VAL A 56 -3.12 -1.38 3.10
N HIS A 57 -3.67 -1.88 4.21
CA HIS A 57 -4.62 -2.99 4.16
C HIS A 57 -5.95 -2.53 3.54
N VAL A 58 -6.59 -3.35 2.72
CA VAL A 58 -7.84 -2.99 2.03
C VAL A 58 -8.95 -2.60 3.00
N ALA A 59 -9.05 -3.27 4.15
CA ALA A 59 -10.02 -2.92 5.19
C ALA A 59 -9.73 -1.54 5.82
N ASP A 60 -8.46 -1.23 6.10
CA ASP A 60 -8.09 0.09 6.63
C ASP A 60 -8.28 1.19 5.58
N LEU A 61 -8.06 0.90 4.30
CA LEU A 61 -8.36 1.84 3.22
C LEU A 61 -9.85 2.19 3.18
N ALA A 62 -10.74 1.19 3.24
CA ALA A 62 -12.17 1.43 3.30
C ALA A 62 -12.56 2.28 4.52
N ARG A 63 -12.01 1.95 5.70
CA ARG A 63 -12.22 2.71 6.93
C ARG A 63 -11.68 4.14 6.84
N LEU A 64 -10.57 4.37 6.13
CA LEU A 64 -10.02 5.71 5.89
C LEU A 64 -10.96 6.56 5.02
N TYR A 65 -11.62 5.98 4.01
CA TYR A 65 -12.65 6.69 3.25
C TYR A 65 -13.82 7.12 4.13
N VAL A 66 -14.31 6.22 4.98
CA VAL A 66 -15.38 6.53 5.95
C VAL A 66 -14.92 7.62 6.92
N HIS A 67 -13.73 7.48 7.51
CA HIS A 67 -13.15 8.49 8.41
C HIS A 67 -13.02 9.86 7.74
N ALA A 68 -12.52 9.91 6.51
CA ALA A 68 -12.42 11.15 5.74
C ALA A 68 -13.79 11.77 5.42
N ALA A 69 -14.82 10.96 5.24
CA ALA A 69 -16.18 11.43 5.00
C ALA A 69 -16.84 11.95 6.28
N GLU A 70 -16.66 11.27 7.41
CA GLU A 70 -17.34 11.59 8.68
C GLU A 70 -16.62 12.65 9.53
N GLN A 71 -15.29 12.69 9.49
CA GLN A 71 -14.51 13.63 10.28
C GLN A 71 -14.38 14.99 9.57
N SER A 72 -15.05 16.02 10.11
CA SER A 72 -15.05 17.37 9.55
C SER A 72 -13.66 18.02 9.54
N ALA A 73 -12.79 17.64 10.49
CA ALA A 73 -11.40 18.09 10.54
C ALA A 73 -10.53 17.54 9.40
N VAL A 74 -10.98 16.49 8.70
CA VAL A 74 -10.25 15.92 7.56
C VAL A 74 -10.65 16.66 6.28
N SER A 75 -9.71 17.42 5.72
CA SER A 75 -9.84 18.09 4.44
C SER A 75 -8.48 18.20 3.75
N GLY A 76 -8.49 18.42 2.43
CA GLY A 76 -7.25 18.47 1.66
C GLY A 76 -6.64 17.08 1.42
N PRO A 77 -5.33 17.00 1.15
CA PRO A 77 -4.67 15.74 0.87
C PRO A 77 -4.57 14.83 2.10
N LEU A 78 -5.01 13.58 1.96
CA LEU A 78 -4.91 12.53 2.96
C LEU A 78 -4.07 11.35 2.43
N ASN A 79 -2.94 11.07 3.06
CA ASN A 79 -2.15 9.87 2.73
C ASN A 79 -2.86 8.62 3.27
N ALA A 80 -3.38 7.80 2.36
CA ALA A 80 -4.06 6.56 2.70
C ALA A 80 -3.04 5.41 2.70
N VAL A 81 -2.20 5.41 3.74
CA VAL A 81 -1.08 4.47 3.95
C VAL A 81 -1.06 4.02 5.41
N SER A 82 -0.52 2.84 5.68
CA SER A 82 -0.26 2.33 7.02
C SER A 82 0.77 3.21 7.75
N PRO A 83 0.69 3.36 9.10
CA PRO A 83 1.60 4.20 9.87
C PRO A 83 3.02 3.63 9.96
N ASN A 84 3.22 2.35 9.64
CA ASN A 84 4.54 1.72 9.62
C ASN A 84 4.96 1.38 8.18
N PRO A 85 5.55 2.35 7.44
CA PRO A 85 6.08 2.07 6.12
C PRO A 85 7.23 1.07 6.21
N VAL A 86 7.34 0.20 5.22
CA VAL A 86 8.37 -0.84 5.18
C VAL A 86 9.24 -0.71 3.93
N ARG A 87 10.47 -1.16 4.02
CA ARG A 87 11.34 -1.37 2.87
C ARG A 87 10.86 -2.59 2.10
N ASN A 88 11.14 -2.63 0.80
CA ASN A 88 10.75 -3.78 -0.02
C ASN A 88 11.35 -5.11 0.45
N ARG A 89 12.57 -5.12 1.00
CA ARG A 89 13.13 -6.35 1.59
C ARG A 89 12.30 -6.86 2.78
N GLU A 90 11.70 -5.97 3.56
CA GLU A 90 10.94 -6.29 4.76
C GLU A 90 9.58 -6.84 4.36
N PHE A 91 8.94 -6.19 3.38
CA PHE A 91 7.75 -6.72 2.71
C PHE A 91 7.99 -8.11 2.12
N THR A 92 9.07 -8.27 1.34
CA THR A 92 9.46 -9.53 0.70
C THR A 92 9.65 -10.62 1.74
N LYS A 93 10.38 -10.34 2.82
CA LYS A 93 10.61 -11.28 3.90
C LYS A 93 9.30 -11.67 4.59
N ALA A 94 8.44 -10.70 4.91
CA ALA A 94 7.14 -10.97 5.54
C ALA A 94 6.24 -11.85 4.67
N LEU A 95 6.16 -11.56 3.37
CA LEU A 95 5.39 -12.34 2.39
C LEU A 95 5.92 -13.78 2.27
N ALA A 96 7.24 -13.92 2.13
CA ALA A 96 7.91 -15.21 2.02
C ALA A 96 7.71 -16.08 3.27
N THR A 97 7.82 -15.47 4.47
CA THR A 97 7.53 -16.13 5.74
C THR A 97 6.10 -16.64 5.79
N GLN A 98 5.12 -15.81 5.41
CA GLN A 98 3.71 -16.22 5.45
C GLN A 98 3.40 -17.36 4.47
N LEU A 99 4.06 -17.36 3.29
CA LEU A 99 3.91 -18.41 2.28
C LEU A 99 4.77 -19.66 2.54
N LYS A 100 5.65 -19.63 3.55
CA LYS A 100 6.64 -20.69 3.83
C LYS A 100 7.50 -21.02 2.59
N ARG A 101 7.93 -19.98 1.86
CA ARG A 101 8.78 -20.11 0.66
C ARG A 101 10.04 -19.24 0.79
N PRO A 102 11.18 -19.64 0.19
CA PRO A 102 12.33 -18.76 0.09
C PRO A 102 12.01 -17.56 -0.81
N ALA A 103 12.63 -16.40 -0.55
CA ALA A 103 12.49 -15.22 -1.38
C ALA A 103 13.76 -14.36 -1.40
N PHE A 104 14.87 -14.94 -1.85
CA PHE A 104 16.18 -14.28 -1.89
C PHE A 104 16.60 -13.84 -3.29
N MET A 105 15.92 -14.32 -4.35
CA MET A 105 16.30 -14.03 -5.73
C MET A 105 15.79 -12.64 -6.14
N PRO A 106 16.66 -11.65 -6.41
CA PRO A 106 16.20 -10.33 -6.82
C PRO A 106 15.40 -10.45 -8.12
N ALA A 107 14.21 -9.84 -8.16
CA ALA A 107 13.39 -9.89 -9.35
C ALA A 107 14.08 -9.08 -10.48
N PRO A 108 14.33 -9.67 -11.65
CA PRO A 108 14.95 -8.96 -12.76
C PRO A 108 14.05 -7.80 -13.20
N TYR A 109 14.66 -6.62 -13.39
CA TYR A 109 13.95 -5.37 -13.71
C TYR A 109 13.03 -5.50 -14.94
N ILE A 110 13.45 -6.28 -15.94
CA ILE A 110 12.69 -6.56 -17.17
C ILE A 110 11.41 -7.36 -16.88
N GLY A 111 11.47 -8.35 -15.99
CA GLY A 111 10.32 -9.16 -15.61
C GLY A 111 9.25 -8.36 -14.87
N LEU A 112 9.66 -7.32 -14.13
CA LEU A 112 8.72 -6.46 -13.41
C LEU A 112 7.90 -5.56 -14.32
N ARG A 113 8.49 -4.99 -15.40
CA ARG A 113 7.70 -4.25 -16.40
C ARG A 113 6.72 -5.14 -17.15
N LEU A 114 7.06 -6.42 -17.39
CA LEU A 114 6.16 -7.38 -18.04
C LEU A 114 4.95 -7.73 -17.15
N VAL A 115 5.16 -7.98 -15.85
CA VAL A 115 4.08 -8.37 -14.93
C VAL A 115 3.23 -7.18 -14.46
N PHE A 116 3.87 -6.03 -14.22
CA PHE A 116 3.23 -4.85 -13.63
C PHE A 116 2.96 -3.72 -14.64
N GLY A 117 3.47 -3.79 -15.87
CA GLY A 117 3.28 -2.72 -16.87
C GLY A 117 3.81 -1.38 -16.36
N GLU A 118 3.02 -0.32 -16.55
CA GLU A 118 3.31 1.02 -16.01
C GLU A 118 3.34 1.06 -14.47
N PHE A 119 2.68 0.12 -13.78
CA PHE A 119 2.69 0.03 -12.31
C PHE A 119 4.07 -0.34 -11.77
N ALA A 120 4.97 -0.89 -12.60
CA ALA A 120 6.36 -1.10 -12.22
C ALA A 120 7.02 0.22 -11.79
N LYS A 121 6.73 1.34 -12.45
CA LYS A 121 7.28 2.66 -12.08
C LYS A 121 6.84 3.08 -10.67
N VAL A 122 5.61 2.77 -10.28
CA VAL A 122 5.08 3.04 -8.94
C VAL A 122 5.76 2.16 -7.89
N LEU A 123 6.01 0.88 -8.20
CA LEU A 123 6.76 -0.03 -7.32
C LEU A 123 8.22 0.40 -7.12
N PHE A 124 8.81 1.09 -8.09
CA PHE A 124 10.14 1.69 -7.98
C PHE A 124 10.13 3.09 -7.34
N ALA A 125 8.98 3.73 -7.21
CA ALA A 125 8.86 5.02 -6.52
C ALA A 125 9.06 4.81 -5.01
N SER A 126 10.27 5.06 -4.53
CA SER A 126 10.61 4.95 -3.12
C SER A 126 10.08 6.16 -2.34
N GLN A 127 8.92 6.02 -1.70
CA GLN A 127 8.35 7.09 -0.87
C GLN A 127 8.14 6.62 0.58
N LYS A 128 8.81 7.28 1.53
CA LYS A 128 8.54 7.12 2.96
C LYS A 128 7.40 8.08 3.34
N VAL A 129 6.17 7.58 3.30
CA VAL A 129 4.97 8.37 3.58
C VAL A 129 4.36 7.91 4.90
N ILE A 130 3.87 8.86 5.69
CA ILE A 130 3.19 8.62 6.97
C ILE A 130 1.78 9.25 6.88
N PRO A 131 0.75 8.61 7.45
CA PRO A 131 -0.63 9.10 7.40
C PRO A 131 -0.91 10.14 8.49
N GLN A 132 -0.12 11.21 8.56
CA GLN A 132 -0.14 12.17 9.67
C GLN A 132 -1.54 12.74 9.95
N VAL A 133 -2.26 13.18 8.91
CA VAL A 133 -3.65 13.68 9.04
C VAL A 133 -4.59 12.63 9.62
N ALA A 134 -4.45 11.36 9.24
CA ALA A 134 -5.28 10.29 9.80
C ALA A 134 -4.98 10.11 11.29
N LEU A 135 -3.70 10.10 11.67
CA LEU A 135 -3.26 9.94 13.06
C LEU A 135 -3.73 11.11 13.94
N ASP A 136 -3.52 12.34 13.47
CA ASP A 136 -3.87 13.56 14.22
C ASP A 136 -5.39 13.72 14.39
N THR A 137 -6.17 13.12 13.50
CA THR A 137 -7.64 13.12 13.57
C THR A 137 -8.21 11.87 14.25
N GLY A 138 -7.36 11.06 14.89
CA GLY A 138 -7.77 9.93 15.74
C GLY A 138 -8.05 8.62 15.01
N PHE A 139 -7.68 8.49 13.74
CA PHE A 139 -7.85 7.24 13.00
C PHE A 139 -6.98 6.13 13.59
N SER A 140 -7.60 5.02 13.98
CA SER A 140 -6.92 3.83 14.52
C SER A 140 -6.85 2.74 13.47
N PHE A 141 -5.64 2.38 13.02
CA PHE A 141 -5.41 1.32 12.03
C PHE A 141 -5.65 -0.06 12.65
N GLN A 142 -6.40 -0.90 11.95
CA GLN A 142 -6.62 -2.30 12.33
C GLN A 142 -5.38 -3.15 11.99
N PHE A 143 -4.69 -2.81 10.90
CA PHE A 143 -3.49 -3.52 10.43
C PHE A 143 -2.30 -2.55 10.29
N PRO A 144 -1.75 -2.03 11.40
CA PRO A 144 -0.65 -1.08 11.36
C PRO A 144 0.68 -1.73 10.94
N TYR A 145 0.80 -3.06 10.97
CA TYR A 145 2.04 -3.78 10.73
C TYR A 145 1.89 -4.80 9.60
N ILE A 146 2.91 -4.90 8.75
CA ILE A 146 2.84 -5.66 7.50
C ILE A 146 2.67 -7.17 7.72
N LYS A 147 3.21 -7.72 8.81
CA LYS A 147 3.17 -9.16 9.08
C LYS A 147 1.75 -9.60 9.39
N GLU A 148 1.06 -8.84 10.21
CA GLU A 148 -0.31 -9.04 10.66
C GLU A 148 -1.27 -8.87 9.49
N ALA A 149 -1.08 -7.83 8.67
CA ALA A 149 -1.82 -7.62 7.43
C ALA A 149 -1.68 -8.81 6.47
N LEU A 150 -0.45 -9.24 6.16
CA LEU A 150 -0.21 -10.36 5.25
C LEU A 150 -0.71 -11.69 5.84
N LYS A 151 -0.62 -11.87 7.15
CA LYS A 151 -1.15 -13.05 7.83
C LYS A 151 -2.66 -13.17 7.64
N GLU A 152 -3.39 -12.08 7.85
CA GLU A 152 -4.84 -12.04 7.64
C GLU A 152 -5.18 -12.33 6.19
N ILE A 153 -4.57 -11.59 5.25
CA ILE A 153 -4.88 -11.68 3.82
C ILE A 153 -4.65 -13.10 3.27
N LEU A 154 -3.62 -13.78 3.74
CA LEU A 154 -3.22 -15.11 3.25
C LEU A 154 -3.78 -16.27 4.09
N SER A 155 -4.56 -15.97 5.12
CA SER A 155 -5.28 -16.97 5.91
C SER A 155 -6.71 -17.23 5.42
N THR A 156 -7.17 -16.41 4.47
CA THR A 156 -8.45 -16.55 3.76
C THR A 156 -8.25 -17.29 2.44
#